data_AF-A0AA35WGD3-F1
#
_entry.id   AF-A0AA35WGD3-F1
#
_cell.length_a   1.000
_cell.length_b   1.000
_cell.length_c   1.000
_cell.angle_alpha   90.00
_cell.angle_beta   90.00
_cell.angle_gamma   90.00
#
_symmetry.space_group_name_H-M   'P 1'
#
loop_
_entity.id
_entity.type
_entity.pdbx_description
1 polymer ?
#
loop_
_entity_poly.entity_id
_entity_poly.type
_entity_poly.pdbx_seq_one_letter_code
_entity_poly.pdbx_strand_id
1 'polypeptide(L)'
;MYPESLGPMIFTFTGAGNVSQGAQGVFKELPHEYVSPLDLQNVVETGDCHKVYATVVDKADHLYRLAGGDYDDEEFEKFPDRYDSIFADKIAPYTTCLVNGVFWAPNTPRLLSIAQSSSLHPVHMDTSVLKLQGVPALPQRLLAVADISCDLHGSLEFMSTVTTIDNPFTMYNVHTDSTSHDISGNGILLMSIDNLPAQLPREATDYFGNRLFPFISEMLRLDGRKRLYDYEDISTSVKDAVIAYNGELTERYKYIEELRSTK
;
A
#
# COMPACT_ATOMS: atom_id res chain seq x y z
N MET A 1 -24.08 16.50 3.03
CA MET A 1 -24.74 15.20 3.33
C MET A 1 -24.45 14.29 2.15
N TYR A 2 -23.88 13.11 2.40
CA TYR A 2 -23.57 12.16 1.32
C TYR A 2 -24.85 11.50 0.79
N PRO A 3 -24.92 11.14 -0.51
CA PRO A 3 -26.05 10.39 -1.05
C PRO A 3 -26.21 9.03 -0.37
N GLU A 4 -27.41 8.72 0.13
CA GLU A 4 -27.73 7.43 0.76
C GLU A 4 -27.44 6.24 -0.16
N SER A 5 -27.50 6.45 -1.48
CA SER A 5 -27.18 5.42 -2.47
C SER A 5 -25.76 4.86 -2.34
N LEU A 6 -24.79 5.63 -1.84
CA LEU A 6 -23.43 5.14 -1.61
C LEU A 6 -23.32 4.20 -0.41
N GLY A 7 -24.32 4.24 0.49
CA GLY A 7 -24.24 3.62 1.81
C GLY A 7 -23.11 4.21 2.67
N PRO A 8 -22.74 3.55 3.77
CA PRO A 8 -21.61 3.93 4.60
C PRO A 8 -20.31 3.91 3.79
N MET A 9 -19.55 5.00 3.83
CA MET A 9 -18.25 5.08 3.16
C MET A 9 -17.15 4.59 4.09
N ILE A 10 -16.42 3.57 3.66
CA ILE A 10 -15.37 2.94 4.45
C ILE A 10 -14.02 3.10 3.75
N PHE A 11 -13.08 3.77 4.42
CA PHE A 11 -11.68 3.86 4.04
C PHE A 11 -10.87 2.80 4.78
N THR A 12 -10.22 1.93 4.02
CA THR A 12 -9.40 0.84 4.57
C THR A 12 -7.94 1.16 4.33
N PHE A 13 -7.16 1.30 5.39
CA PHE A 13 -5.70 1.49 5.33
C PHE A 13 -5.02 0.15 5.57
N THR A 14 -4.11 -0.26 4.69
CA THR A 14 -3.37 -1.52 4.88
C THR A 14 -1.95 -1.27 5.37
N GLY A 15 -1.52 -2.11 6.31
CA GLY A 15 -0.22 -2.05 6.96
C GLY A 15 -0.18 -1.09 8.14
N ALA A 16 0.76 -1.34 9.06
CA ALA A 16 0.99 -0.52 10.26
C ALA A 16 2.25 0.38 10.17
N GLY A 17 2.94 0.37 9.03
CA GLY A 17 4.19 1.11 8.82
C GLY A 17 4.02 2.62 8.60
N ASN A 18 5.15 3.30 8.34
CA ASN A 18 5.21 4.76 8.17
C ASN A 18 4.28 5.29 7.08
N VAL A 19 4.10 4.54 5.97
CA VAL A 19 3.23 4.93 4.85
C VAL A 19 1.77 5.02 5.31
N SER A 20 1.25 3.95 5.91
CA SER A 20 -0.11 3.91 6.45
C SER A 20 -0.33 4.96 7.53
N GLN A 21 0.62 5.14 8.45
CA GLN A 21 0.54 6.17 9.48
C GLN A 21 0.51 7.59 8.89
N GLY A 22 1.30 7.85 7.84
CA GLY A 22 1.27 9.12 7.11
C GLY A 22 -0.08 9.39 6.46
N ALA A 23 -0.64 8.39 5.76
CA ALA A 23 -1.96 8.49 5.14
C ALA A 23 -3.08 8.71 6.18
N GLN A 24 -3.05 7.97 7.29
CA GLN A 24 -3.95 8.17 8.43
C GLN A 24 -3.79 9.55 9.06
N GLY A 25 -2.57 10.10 9.09
CA GLY A 25 -2.30 11.45 9.58
C GLY A 25 -3.08 12.52 8.82
N VAL A 26 -3.10 12.42 7.48
CA VAL A 26 -3.93 13.31 6.63
C VAL A 26 -5.42 13.02 6.82
N PHE A 27 -5.80 11.75 6.89
CA PHE A 27 -7.20 11.35 7.02
C PHE A 27 -7.84 11.82 8.34
N LYS A 28 -7.04 11.95 9.40
CA LYS A 28 -7.50 12.42 10.72
C LYS A 28 -8.08 13.83 10.72
N GLU A 29 -7.76 14.64 9.71
CA GLU A 29 -8.32 15.99 9.53
C GLU A 29 -9.76 15.97 9.00
N LEU A 30 -10.26 14.82 8.54
CA LEU A 30 -11.63 14.63 8.10
C LEU A 30 -12.52 14.16 9.26
N PRO A 31 -13.82 14.49 9.30
CA PRO A 31 -14.74 13.89 10.27
C PRO A 31 -14.96 12.41 9.94
N HIS A 32 -14.45 11.52 10.79
CA HIS A 32 -14.52 10.07 10.59
C HIS A 32 -14.68 9.32 11.92
N GLU A 33 -15.05 8.04 11.82
CA GLU A 33 -15.14 7.10 12.93
C GLU A 33 -14.27 5.87 12.62
N TYR A 34 -13.30 5.57 13.49
CA TYR A 34 -12.50 4.35 13.35
C TYR A 34 -13.28 3.13 13.86
N VAL A 35 -13.25 2.05 13.09
CA VAL A 35 -13.89 0.76 13.41
C VAL A 35 -12.90 -0.39 13.23
N SER A 36 -13.13 -1.47 13.96
CA SER A 36 -12.35 -2.70 13.82
C SER A 36 -12.59 -3.34 12.45
N PRO A 37 -11.59 -3.99 11.82
CA PRO A 37 -11.80 -4.80 10.62
C PRO A 37 -12.91 -5.85 10.78
N LEU A 38 -13.11 -6.36 12.00
CA LEU A 38 -14.15 -7.34 12.32
C LEU A 38 -15.58 -6.76 12.25
N ASP A 39 -15.72 -5.45 12.41
CA ASP A 39 -17.02 -4.76 12.43
C ASP A 39 -17.45 -4.26 11.05
N LEU A 40 -16.61 -4.40 10.02
CA LEU A 40 -16.85 -3.88 8.68
C LEU A 40 -18.19 -4.32 8.09
N GLN A 41 -18.54 -5.59 8.26
CA GLN A 41 -19.83 -6.12 7.81
C GLN A 41 -21.00 -5.41 8.50
N ASN A 42 -20.94 -5.28 9.84
CA ASN A 42 -21.97 -4.62 10.63
C ASN A 42 -22.14 -3.14 10.22
N VAL A 43 -21.02 -2.46 9.94
CA VAL A 43 -21.04 -1.07 9.46
C VAL A 43 -21.74 -0.98 8.11
N VAL A 44 -21.46 -1.89 7.17
CA VAL A 44 -22.14 -1.88 5.85
C VAL A 44 -23.65 -2.15 5.98
N GLU A 45 -24.05 -3.04 6.88
CA GLU A 45 -25.46 -3.46 7.04
C GLU A 45 -26.31 -2.48 7.86
N THR A 46 -25.72 -1.86 8.89
CA THR A 46 -26.47 -1.10 9.91
C THR A 46 -25.87 0.26 10.27
N GLY A 47 -24.72 0.60 9.69
CA GLY A 47 -24.02 1.85 9.96
C GLY A 47 -24.75 3.09 9.45
N ASP A 48 -24.30 4.25 9.91
CA ASP A 48 -24.83 5.55 9.52
C ASP A 48 -24.28 5.95 8.14
N CYS A 49 -25.16 6.03 7.13
CA CYS A 49 -24.81 6.43 5.76
C CYS A 49 -24.31 7.89 5.66
N HIS A 50 -24.43 8.69 6.72
CA HIS A 50 -23.92 10.06 6.75
C HIS A 50 -22.54 10.19 7.41
N LYS A 51 -21.96 9.07 7.89
CA LYS A 51 -20.61 9.04 8.45
C LYS A 51 -19.59 8.46 7.47
N VAL A 52 -18.35 8.90 7.64
CA VAL A 52 -17.18 8.27 7.04
C VAL A 52 -16.55 7.37 8.09
N TYR A 53 -16.32 6.12 7.72
CA TYR A 53 -15.66 5.13 8.55
C TYR A 53 -14.24 4.92 8.06
N ALA A 54 -13.33 4.64 9.00
CA ALA A 54 -11.98 4.22 8.70
C ALA A 54 -11.63 2.93 9.43
N THR A 55 -10.81 2.10 8.82
CA THR A 55 -10.23 0.94 9.49
C THR A 55 -8.78 0.77 9.09
N VAL A 56 -7.99 0.16 9.97
CA VAL A 56 -6.59 -0.18 9.71
C VAL A 56 -6.50 -1.69 9.74
N VAL A 57 -6.01 -2.27 8.64
CA VAL A 57 -5.88 -3.69 8.43
C VAL A 57 -4.40 -4.03 8.45
N ASP A 58 -3.98 -4.76 9.48
CA ASP A 58 -2.64 -5.29 9.60
C ASP A 58 -2.59 -6.76 9.14
N LYS A 59 -1.39 -7.33 9.12
CA LYS A 59 -1.14 -8.73 8.75
C LYS A 59 -2.04 -9.70 9.52
N ALA A 60 -2.19 -9.51 10.83
CA ALA A 60 -3.01 -10.39 11.67
C ALA A 60 -4.51 -10.37 11.35
N ASP A 61 -5.02 -9.30 10.73
CA ASP A 61 -6.44 -9.16 10.42
C ASP A 61 -6.86 -9.94 9.17
N HIS A 62 -5.91 -10.25 8.29
CA HIS A 62 -6.20 -10.85 7.00
C HIS A 62 -5.35 -12.06 6.63
N LEU A 63 -4.20 -12.28 7.29
CA LEU A 63 -3.39 -13.49 7.09
C LEU A 63 -3.77 -14.55 8.10
N TYR A 64 -3.84 -15.79 7.62
CA TYR A 64 -4.11 -16.95 8.47
C TYR A 64 -3.22 -18.13 8.07
N ARG A 65 -2.98 -19.03 9.02
CA ARG A 65 -2.23 -20.27 8.77
C ARG A 65 -3.09 -21.26 8.01
N LEU A 66 -2.58 -21.82 6.92
CA LEU A 66 -3.25 -22.89 6.16
C LEU A 66 -3.51 -24.15 6.99
N ALA A 67 -2.62 -24.45 7.94
CA ALA A 67 -2.76 -25.57 8.88
C ALA A 67 -3.79 -25.31 10.00
N GLY A 68 -4.37 -24.11 10.05
CA GLY A 68 -5.19 -23.62 11.16
C GLY A 68 -4.36 -22.97 12.27
N GLY A 69 -5.01 -22.12 13.06
CA GLY A 69 -4.39 -21.32 14.12
C GLY A 69 -4.19 -19.86 13.74
N ASP A 70 -3.74 -19.08 14.72
CA ASP A 70 -3.62 -17.63 14.61
C ASP A 70 -2.37 -17.20 13.82
N TYR A 71 -2.37 -15.95 13.37
CA TYR A 71 -1.23 -15.33 12.72
C TYR A 71 -0.01 -15.20 13.64
N ASP A 72 1.20 -15.41 13.10
CA ASP A 72 2.47 -15.20 13.79
C ASP A 72 3.48 -14.55 12.84
N ASP A 73 4.01 -13.39 13.25
CA ASP A 73 4.86 -12.57 12.41
C ASP A 73 6.25 -13.21 12.19
N GLU A 74 6.84 -13.85 13.21
CA GLU A 74 8.16 -14.49 13.08
C GLU A 74 8.12 -15.74 12.20
N GLU A 75 7.03 -16.52 12.25
CA GLU A 75 6.84 -17.65 11.35
C GLU A 75 6.57 -17.18 9.93
N PHE A 76 5.71 -16.16 9.75
CA PHE A 76 5.39 -15.63 8.44
C PHE A 76 6.62 -15.09 7.71
N GLU A 77 7.53 -14.40 8.42
CA GLU A 77 8.78 -13.94 7.82
C GLU A 77 9.67 -15.08 7.30
N LYS A 78 9.65 -16.24 7.96
CA LYS A 78 10.50 -17.40 7.60
C LYS A 78 9.83 -18.34 6.59
N PHE A 79 8.51 -18.49 6.68
CA PHE A 79 7.71 -19.46 5.93
C PHE A 79 6.39 -18.83 5.43
N PRO A 80 6.45 -17.81 4.56
CA PRO A 80 5.26 -17.11 4.07
C PRO A 80 4.34 -18.01 3.25
N ASP A 81 4.87 -19.11 2.68
CA ASP A 81 4.14 -20.14 1.93
C ASP A 81 3.13 -20.94 2.77
N ARG A 82 3.20 -20.86 4.10
CA ARG A 82 2.25 -21.50 5.03
C ARG A 82 1.01 -20.66 5.31
N TYR A 83 0.95 -19.46 4.76
CA TYR A 83 -0.09 -18.49 5.02
C TYR A 83 -0.88 -18.21 3.75
N ASP A 84 -2.13 -17.78 3.93
CA ASP A 84 -2.98 -17.26 2.87
C ASP A 84 -3.80 -16.07 3.41
N SER A 85 -4.51 -15.37 2.53
CA SER A 85 -5.19 -14.11 2.81
C SER A 85 -6.71 -14.23 2.69
N ILE A 86 -7.43 -13.88 3.76
CA ILE A 86 -8.91 -13.70 3.76
C ILE A 86 -9.33 -12.29 3.36
N PHE A 87 -8.40 -11.43 2.91
CA PHE A 87 -8.70 -10.03 2.59
C PHE A 87 -9.84 -9.89 1.56
N ALA A 88 -9.82 -10.73 0.52
CA ALA A 88 -10.85 -10.76 -0.52
C ALA A 88 -12.25 -11.09 -0.01
N ASP A 89 -12.36 -11.89 1.06
CA ASP A 89 -13.64 -12.40 1.57
C ASP A 89 -14.18 -11.59 2.74
N LYS A 90 -13.28 -11.02 3.57
CA LYS A 90 -13.65 -10.41 4.86
C LYS A 90 -13.43 -8.91 4.94
N ILE A 91 -12.73 -8.31 3.98
CA ILE A 91 -12.34 -6.89 4.07
C ILE A 91 -12.69 -6.15 2.77
N ALA A 92 -12.24 -6.65 1.63
CA ALA A 92 -12.49 -6.04 0.33
C ALA A 92 -13.99 -5.86 0.00
N PRO A 93 -14.91 -6.80 0.34
CA PRO A 93 -16.34 -6.63 0.06
C PRO A 93 -17.00 -5.49 0.83
N TYR A 94 -16.37 -4.98 1.89
CA TYR A 94 -16.91 -3.89 2.72
C TYR A 94 -16.15 -2.58 2.52
N THR A 95 -14.95 -2.64 1.94
CA THR A 95 -14.11 -1.48 1.67
C THR A 95 -14.73 -0.62 0.57
N THR A 96 -14.78 0.70 0.73
CA THR A 96 -15.20 1.63 -0.33
C THR A 96 -14.00 2.23 -1.04
N CYS A 97 -13.02 2.69 -0.27
CA CYS A 97 -11.73 3.17 -0.76
C CYS A 97 -10.61 2.45 -0.02
N LEU A 98 -9.71 1.80 -0.77
CA LEU A 98 -8.52 1.17 -0.23
C LEU A 98 -7.34 2.12 -0.33
N VAL A 99 -6.65 2.38 0.77
CA VAL A 99 -5.38 3.10 0.82
C VAL A 99 -4.29 2.08 1.13
N ASN A 100 -3.62 1.61 0.08
CA ASN A 100 -2.66 0.52 0.18
C ASN A 100 -1.26 1.03 0.49
N GLY A 101 -0.69 0.57 1.61
CA GLY A 101 0.64 0.99 2.08
C GLY A 101 1.52 -0.17 2.52
N VAL A 102 1.19 -1.40 2.11
CA VAL A 102 1.93 -2.60 2.51
C VAL A 102 3.17 -2.80 1.66
N PHE A 103 4.23 -3.27 2.29
CA PHE A 103 5.31 -3.91 1.57
C PHE A 103 4.89 -5.34 1.20
N TRP A 104 5.15 -5.76 -0.04
CA TRP A 104 4.83 -7.10 -0.52
C TRP A 104 6.06 -7.78 -1.11
N ALA A 105 6.30 -9.03 -0.70
CA ALA A 105 7.35 -9.86 -1.25
C ALA A 105 6.76 -10.89 -2.24
N PRO A 106 7.44 -11.24 -3.34
CA PRO A 106 6.90 -12.14 -4.37
C PRO A 106 6.40 -13.52 -3.91
N ASN A 107 6.88 -14.00 -2.76
CA ASN A 107 6.52 -15.28 -2.15
C ASN A 107 5.48 -15.16 -1.03
N THR A 108 4.83 -14.00 -0.89
CA THR A 108 3.79 -13.75 0.13
C THR A 108 2.40 -13.67 -0.51
N PRO A 109 1.32 -14.05 0.21
CA PRO A 109 -0.04 -13.90 -0.28
C PRO A 109 -0.36 -12.47 -0.71
N ARG A 110 -1.14 -12.32 -1.78
CA ARG A 110 -1.64 -11.02 -2.25
C ARG A 110 -2.84 -10.58 -1.41
N LEU A 111 -3.10 -9.28 -1.38
CA LEU A 111 -4.36 -8.75 -0.84
C LEU A 111 -5.51 -9.10 -1.78
N LEU A 112 -5.33 -8.85 -3.08
CA LEU A 112 -6.32 -9.15 -4.11
C LEU A 112 -5.68 -9.63 -5.41
N SER A 113 -6.16 -10.77 -5.91
CA SER A 113 -5.95 -11.23 -7.29
C SER A 113 -6.97 -10.60 -8.25
N ILE A 114 -6.71 -10.69 -9.56
CA ILE A 114 -7.64 -10.30 -10.63
C ILE A 114 -8.94 -11.12 -10.56
N ALA A 115 -8.83 -12.42 -10.23
CA ALA A 115 -9.98 -13.29 -10.08
C ALA A 115 -10.86 -12.90 -8.88
N GLN A 116 -10.24 -12.53 -7.76
CA GLN A 116 -10.96 -12.06 -6.57
C GLN A 116 -11.60 -10.69 -6.81
N SER A 117 -10.89 -9.74 -7.45
CA SER A 117 -11.46 -8.42 -7.74
C SER A 117 -12.67 -8.50 -8.66
N SER A 118 -12.65 -9.37 -9.67
CA SER A 118 -13.80 -9.63 -10.55
C SER A 118 -15.06 -10.07 -9.79
N SER A 119 -14.90 -10.81 -8.69
CA SER A 119 -16.03 -11.29 -7.88
C SER A 119 -16.67 -10.19 -7.03
N LEU A 120 -15.95 -9.09 -6.77
CA LEU A 120 -16.45 -7.94 -6.00
C LEU A 120 -17.33 -7.00 -6.84
N HIS A 121 -17.23 -7.07 -8.17
CA HIS A 121 -18.00 -6.23 -9.10
C HIS A 121 -18.89 -7.12 -9.97
N PRO A 122 -20.11 -7.48 -9.55
CA PRO A 122 -20.97 -8.32 -10.36
C PRO A 122 -21.39 -7.60 -11.66
N VAL A 123 -21.26 -8.29 -12.79
CA VAL A 123 -21.62 -7.84 -14.16
C VAL A 123 -23.08 -7.36 -14.28
N HIS A 124 -23.95 -7.75 -13.34
CA HIS A 124 -25.40 -7.61 -13.41
C HIS A 124 -26.03 -7.01 -12.14
N MET A 125 -25.43 -6.01 -11.52
CA MET A 125 -26.18 -5.17 -10.58
C MET A 125 -27.05 -4.18 -11.37
N ASP A 126 -28.21 -4.62 -11.85
CA ASP A 126 -29.28 -3.72 -12.36
C ASP A 126 -30.06 -3.15 -11.16
N THR A 127 -29.36 -2.49 -10.24
CA THR A 127 -29.93 -1.90 -9.01
C THR A 127 -29.88 -0.37 -9.01
N SER A 128 -29.34 0.26 -10.06
CA SER A 128 -29.23 1.71 -10.12
C SER A 128 -30.60 2.37 -10.29
N VAL A 129 -31.00 3.17 -9.30
CA VAL A 129 -32.14 4.10 -9.38
C VAL A 129 -31.91 5.17 -10.47
N LEU A 130 -30.65 5.36 -10.86
CA LEU A 130 -30.18 6.32 -11.86
C LEU A 130 -29.34 5.58 -12.93
N LYS A 131 -29.91 5.37 -14.12
CA LYS A 131 -29.20 4.85 -15.30
C LYS A 131 -28.42 5.96 -16.01
N LEU A 132 -27.43 6.52 -15.31
CA LEU A 132 -26.46 7.47 -15.88
C LEU A 132 -25.21 6.70 -16.32
N GLN A 133 -24.77 6.97 -17.55
CA GLN A 133 -23.55 6.38 -18.10
C GLN A 133 -22.35 6.73 -17.22
N GLY A 134 -21.55 5.73 -16.84
CA GLY A 134 -20.37 5.91 -15.99
C GLY A 134 -20.64 5.92 -14.48
N VAL A 135 -21.88 5.74 -14.03
CA VAL A 135 -22.21 5.56 -12.61
C VAL A 135 -22.33 4.06 -12.32
N PRO A 136 -21.51 3.50 -11.42
CA PRO A 136 -21.63 2.10 -11.03
C PRO A 136 -22.98 1.83 -10.35
N ALA A 137 -23.38 0.56 -10.31
CA ALA A 137 -24.56 0.16 -9.58
C ALA A 137 -24.31 0.28 -8.07
N LEU A 138 -25.05 1.17 -7.41
CA LEU A 138 -24.81 1.50 -6.01
C LEU A 138 -25.66 0.67 -5.03
N PRO A 139 -25.17 0.37 -3.81
CA PRO A 139 -23.83 0.67 -3.31
C PRO A 139 -22.79 -0.32 -3.86
N GLN A 140 -21.85 0.16 -4.66
CA GLN A 140 -20.69 -0.62 -5.10
C GLN A 140 -19.55 -0.43 -4.10
N ARG A 141 -18.81 -1.51 -3.89
CA ARG A 141 -17.65 -1.56 -3.00
C ARG A 141 -16.38 -1.60 -3.84
N LEU A 142 -15.27 -1.26 -3.20
CA LEU A 142 -13.97 -1.07 -3.83
C LEU A 142 -14.04 -0.11 -5.02
N LEU A 143 -14.60 1.08 -4.80
CA LEU A 143 -14.74 2.12 -5.83
C LEU A 143 -13.39 2.71 -6.24
N ALA A 144 -12.47 2.81 -5.27
CA ALA A 144 -11.17 3.42 -5.49
C ALA A 144 -10.06 2.70 -4.71
N VAL A 145 -8.87 2.69 -5.29
CA VAL A 145 -7.62 2.23 -4.69
C VAL A 145 -6.58 3.33 -4.83
N ALA A 146 -6.08 3.82 -3.72
CA ALA A 146 -4.88 4.63 -3.62
C ALA A 146 -3.71 3.71 -3.21
N ASP A 147 -3.00 3.19 -4.20
CA ASP A 147 -1.86 2.31 -3.99
C ASP A 147 -0.55 3.10 -3.84
N ILE A 148 -0.14 3.32 -2.59
CA ILE A 148 1.08 4.06 -2.25
C ILE A 148 2.31 3.16 -2.35
N SER A 149 2.16 1.83 -2.23
CA SER A 149 3.29 0.91 -2.43
C SER A 149 3.77 0.94 -3.88
N CYS A 150 2.84 1.15 -4.82
CA CYS A 150 3.11 1.35 -6.25
C CYS A 150 3.87 0.17 -6.87
N ASP A 151 3.62 -1.03 -6.36
CA ASP A 151 4.24 -2.26 -6.83
C ASP A 151 3.47 -2.83 -8.03
N LEU A 152 4.06 -2.78 -9.22
CA LEU A 152 3.48 -3.39 -10.41
C LEU A 152 3.31 -4.90 -10.21
N HIS A 153 2.08 -5.38 -10.38
CA HIS A 153 1.68 -6.76 -10.11
C HIS A 153 2.13 -7.21 -8.71
N GLY A 154 2.02 -6.33 -7.71
CA GLY A 154 2.41 -6.56 -6.32
C GLY A 154 1.28 -7.09 -5.43
N SER A 155 1.10 -6.52 -4.23
CA SER A 155 0.02 -6.94 -3.31
C SER A 155 -1.38 -6.90 -3.94
N LEU A 156 -1.58 -6.05 -4.93
CA LEU A 156 -2.76 -5.98 -5.78
C LEU A 156 -2.36 -6.41 -7.20
N GLU A 157 -2.81 -7.59 -7.65
CA GLU A 157 -2.34 -8.19 -8.90
C GLU A 157 -2.66 -7.35 -10.15
N PHE A 158 -3.79 -6.66 -10.13
CA PHE A 158 -4.28 -5.82 -11.22
C PHE A 158 -3.54 -4.48 -11.37
N MET A 159 -2.60 -4.16 -10.48
CA MET A 159 -1.78 -2.95 -10.59
C MET A 159 -0.79 -3.08 -11.75
N SER A 160 -1.24 -2.70 -12.94
CA SER A 160 -0.50 -2.81 -14.20
C SER A 160 0.09 -1.48 -14.68
N THR A 161 -0.23 -0.37 -14.01
CA THR A 161 0.17 0.98 -14.42
C THR A 161 0.60 1.82 -13.23
N VAL A 162 1.62 2.65 -13.45
CA VAL A 162 2.01 3.75 -12.55
C VAL A 162 1.43 5.03 -13.12
N THR A 163 0.66 5.73 -12.31
CA THR A 163 0.07 7.05 -12.62
C THR A 163 1.07 8.17 -12.33
N THR A 164 0.85 9.33 -12.93
CA THR A 164 1.71 10.49 -12.71
C THR A 164 0.97 11.57 -11.92
N ILE A 165 1.70 12.54 -11.39
CA ILE A 165 1.11 13.70 -10.72
C ILE A 165 0.12 14.45 -11.65
N ASP A 166 0.49 14.59 -12.92
CA ASP A 166 -0.35 15.29 -13.91
C ASP A 166 -1.60 14.47 -14.32
N ASN A 167 -1.49 13.13 -14.30
CA ASN A 167 -2.59 12.21 -14.60
C ASN A 167 -2.68 11.14 -13.49
N PRO A 168 -3.21 11.51 -12.31
CA PRO A 168 -3.10 10.71 -11.09
C PRO A 168 -4.04 9.53 -11.02
N PHE A 169 -4.99 9.43 -11.96
CA PHE A 169 -6.02 8.41 -11.95
C PHE A 169 -6.08 7.63 -13.25
N THR A 170 -6.33 6.35 -13.10
CA THR A 170 -6.77 5.46 -14.17
C THR A 170 -8.00 4.68 -13.72
N MET A 171 -8.86 4.29 -14.65
CA MET A 171 -9.98 3.41 -14.39
C MET A 171 -9.58 1.98 -14.78
N TYR A 172 -9.63 1.05 -13.83
CA TYR A 172 -9.39 -0.37 -14.08
C TYR A 172 -10.71 -1.15 -14.18
N ASN A 173 -10.93 -1.77 -15.33
CA ASN A 173 -12.07 -2.65 -15.54
C ASN A 173 -11.69 -4.09 -15.21
N VAL A 174 -12.25 -4.60 -14.10
CA VAL A 174 -11.98 -5.95 -13.59
C VAL A 174 -12.38 -7.08 -14.55
N HIS A 175 -13.36 -6.84 -15.45
CA HIS A 175 -13.87 -7.89 -16.34
C HIS A 175 -13.07 -8.04 -17.62
N THR A 176 -12.53 -6.93 -18.13
CA THR A 176 -11.71 -6.92 -19.34
C THR A 176 -10.22 -6.92 -19.04
N ASP A 177 -9.86 -6.85 -17.76
CA ASP A 177 -8.49 -6.72 -17.27
C ASP A 177 -7.73 -5.61 -18.00
N SER A 178 -8.35 -4.42 -18.07
CA SER A 178 -7.83 -3.30 -18.86
C SER A 178 -7.95 -1.99 -18.12
N THR A 179 -6.96 -1.13 -18.32
CA THR A 179 -6.86 0.18 -17.68
C THR A 179 -7.07 1.31 -18.70
N SER A 180 -7.83 2.35 -18.36
CA SER A 180 -8.01 3.55 -19.19
C SER A 180 -7.69 4.83 -18.40
N HIS A 181 -7.26 5.88 -19.10
CA HIS A 181 -7.11 7.22 -18.51
C HIS A 181 -8.44 8.00 -18.45
N ASP A 182 -9.48 7.49 -19.10
CA ASP A 182 -10.84 8.00 -18.90
C ASP A 182 -11.32 7.56 -17.51
N ILE A 183 -11.62 8.54 -16.66
CA ILE A 183 -12.15 8.32 -15.31
C ILE A 183 -13.66 8.07 -15.31
N SER A 184 -14.31 8.20 -16.47
CA SER A 184 -15.72 7.83 -16.65
C SER A 184 -15.82 6.38 -17.11
N GLY A 185 -16.47 5.53 -16.31
CA GLY A 185 -16.60 4.12 -16.65
C GLY A 185 -16.89 3.22 -15.47
N ASN A 186 -17.11 1.94 -15.78
CA ASN A 186 -17.26 0.91 -14.77
C ASN A 186 -15.88 0.36 -14.40
N GLY A 187 -15.62 0.23 -13.10
CA GLY A 187 -14.35 -0.31 -12.62
C GLY A 187 -13.97 0.21 -11.25
N ILE A 188 -12.68 0.13 -11.00
CA ILE A 188 -12.00 0.64 -9.81
C ILE A 188 -11.16 1.84 -10.25
N LEU A 189 -11.34 2.98 -9.59
CA LEU A 189 -10.47 4.14 -9.79
C LEU A 189 -9.13 3.89 -9.09
N LEU A 190 -8.05 3.76 -9.86
CA LEU A 190 -6.70 3.51 -9.36
C LEU A 190 -5.90 4.81 -9.33
N MET A 191 -5.17 5.01 -8.23
CA MET A 191 -4.06 5.95 -8.10
C MET A 191 -2.83 5.17 -7.65
N SER A 192 -1.71 5.34 -8.34
CA SER A 192 -0.44 4.66 -8.04
C SER A 192 0.71 5.56 -8.45
N ILE A 193 1.15 6.43 -7.53
CA ILE A 193 2.16 7.46 -7.80
C ILE A 193 3.43 7.09 -7.03
N ASP A 194 4.52 6.85 -7.74
CA ASP A 194 5.79 6.38 -7.20
C ASP A 194 6.60 7.45 -6.44
N ASN A 195 6.24 8.72 -6.62
CA ASN A 195 6.99 9.87 -6.10
C ASN A 195 6.14 10.84 -5.26
N LEU A 196 5.15 10.33 -4.52
CA LEU A 196 4.25 11.13 -3.67
C LEU A 196 4.95 12.15 -2.75
N PRO A 197 6.14 11.92 -2.16
CA PRO A 197 6.83 12.94 -1.37
C PRO A 197 7.07 14.26 -2.14
N ALA A 198 7.17 14.21 -3.48
CA ALA A 198 7.31 15.39 -4.32
C ALA A 198 6.05 16.29 -4.33
N GLN A 199 4.91 15.82 -3.84
CA GLN A 199 3.69 16.63 -3.66
C GLN A 199 3.74 17.54 -2.43
N LEU A 200 4.61 17.23 -1.47
CA LEU A 200 4.91 18.07 -0.31
C LEU A 200 6.43 18.31 -0.26
N PRO A 201 7.02 18.95 -1.29
CA PRO A 201 8.46 18.91 -1.51
C PRO A 201 9.24 19.65 -0.44
N ARG A 202 8.67 20.71 0.15
CA ARG A 202 9.30 21.45 1.25
C ARG A 202 9.36 20.58 2.50
N GLU A 203 8.24 20.03 2.91
CA GLU A 203 8.11 19.18 4.09
C GLU A 203 8.95 17.91 3.96
N ALA A 204 8.95 17.27 2.78
CA ALA A 204 9.79 16.12 2.49
C ALA A 204 11.29 16.47 2.56
N THR A 205 11.70 17.61 2.01
CA THR A 205 13.09 18.09 2.05
C THR A 205 13.52 18.39 3.49
N ASP A 206 12.70 19.12 4.25
CA ASP A 206 13.00 19.46 5.65
C ASP A 206 13.06 18.19 6.51
N TYR A 207 12.12 17.25 6.33
CA TYR A 207 12.10 15.99 7.07
C TYR A 207 13.33 15.14 6.76
N PHE A 208 13.63 14.89 5.48
CA PHE A 208 14.80 14.11 5.08
C PHE A 208 16.10 14.80 5.51
N GLY A 209 16.22 16.10 5.28
CA GLY A 209 17.37 16.91 5.67
C GLY A 209 17.66 16.83 7.16
N ASN A 210 16.65 17.01 8.00
CA ASN A 210 16.80 16.91 9.46
C ASN A 210 17.22 15.51 9.93
N ARG A 211 16.83 14.44 9.20
CA ARG A 211 17.25 13.06 9.50
C ARG A 211 18.67 12.75 9.02
N LEU A 212 19.08 13.33 7.89
CA LEU A 212 20.41 13.12 7.31
C LEU A 212 21.50 13.98 7.98
N PHE A 213 21.17 15.22 8.32
CA PHE A 213 22.11 16.23 8.79
C PHE A 213 23.03 15.78 9.95
N PRO A 214 22.53 15.05 10.97
CA PRO A 214 23.38 14.55 12.06
C PRO A 214 24.55 13.67 11.59
N PHE A 215 24.39 12.95 10.47
CA PHE A 215 25.41 12.04 9.95
C PHE A 215 26.45 12.73 9.07
N ILE A 216 26.18 13.94 8.58
CA ILE A 216 27.08 14.66 7.66
C ILE A 216 28.45 14.90 8.29
N SER A 217 28.50 15.25 9.57
CA SER A 217 29.78 15.49 10.26
C SER A 217 30.64 14.23 10.40
N GLU A 218 30.02 13.06 10.49
CA GLU A 218 30.74 11.78 10.50
C GLU A 218 31.23 11.43 9.10
N MET A 219 30.36 11.54 8.10
CA MET A 219 30.69 11.26 6.70
C MET A 219 31.88 12.11 6.21
N LEU A 220 31.96 13.38 6.61
CA LEU A 220 33.06 14.28 6.24
C LEU A 220 34.43 13.88 6.80
N ARG A 221 34.49 13.02 7.83
CA ARG A 221 35.75 12.56 8.42
C ARG A 221 36.32 11.31 7.74
N LEU A 222 35.55 10.69 6.86
CA LEU A 222 36.02 9.56 6.05
C LEU A 222 36.96 10.08 4.96
N ASP A 223 38.27 10.11 5.25
CA ASP A 223 39.30 10.70 4.39
C ASP A 223 39.90 9.73 3.36
N GLY A 224 39.43 8.47 3.33
CA GLY A 224 39.92 7.43 2.41
C GLY A 224 41.27 6.81 2.80
N ARG A 225 41.98 7.29 3.83
CA ARG A 225 43.35 6.84 4.15
C ARG A 225 43.40 5.54 4.96
N LYS A 226 42.38 5.30 5.77
CA LYS A 226 42.23 4.08 6.57
C LYS A 226 41.10 3.22 6.01
N ARG A 227 41.06 1.93 6.38
CA ARG A 227 39.90 1.08 6.04
C ARG A 227 38.68 1.61 6.79
N LEU A 228 37.50 1.48 6.19
CA LEU A 228 36.24 2.00 6.74
C LEU A 228 35.99 1.56 8.19
N TYR A 229 36.28 0.29 8.51
CA TYR A 229 36.06 -0.27 9.84
C TYR A 229 37.15 0.06 10.87
N ASP A 230 38.25 0.69 10.45
CA ASP A 230 39.34 1.15 11.35
C ASP A 230 39.02 2.51 12.00
N TYR A 231 37.95 3.20 11.56
CA TYR A 231 37.52 4.45 12.18
C TYR A 231 36.72 4.17 13.46
N GLU A 232 37.27 4.49 14.62
CA GLU A 232 36.58 4.29 15.90
C GLU A 232 35.52 5.36 16.19
N ASP A 233 35.67 6.56 15.62
CA ASP A 233 34.80 7.72 15.87
C ASP A 233 33.62 7.86 14.89
N ILE A 234 33.40 6.83 14.06
CA ILE A 234 32.31 6.78 13.08
C ILE A 234 31.31 5.72 13.49
N SER A 235 30.03 6.10 13.51
CA SER A 235 28.92 5.24 13.88
C SER A 235 28.79 4.04 12.93
N THR A 236 28.22 2.96 13.46
CA THR A 236 27.84 1.79 12.64
C THR A 236 26.82 2.17 11.58
N SER A 237 25.91 3.10 11.85
CA SER A 237 24.92 3.59 10.88
C SER A 237 25.59 4.16 9.62
N VAL A 238 26.63 4.99 9.77
CA VAL A 238 27.38 5.53 8.63
C VAL A 238 28.17 4.43 7.93
N LYS A 239 28.87 3.57 8.67
CA LYS A 239 29.66 2.46 8.08
C LYS A 239 28.78 1.51 7.27
N ASP A 240 27.64 1.11 7.82
CA ASP A 240 26.69 0.20 7.17
C ASP A 240 26.01 0.86 5.95
N ALA A 241 25.87 2.18 5.93
CA ALA A 241 25.35 2.93 4.79
C ALA A 241 26.36 3.05 3.62
N VAL A 242 27.66 2.82 3.85
CA VAL A 242 28.69 2.90 2.81
C VAL A 242 28.71 1.61 1.99
N ILE A 243 28.12 1.66 0.80
CA ILE A 243 28.07 0.52 -0.14
C ILE A 243 29.45 0.22 -0.74
N ALA A 244 30.17 1.26 -1.16
CA ALA A 244 31.49 1.16 -1.76
C ALA A 244 32.45 2.16 -1.10
N TYR A 245 33.69 1.73 -0.89
CA TYR A 245 34.73 2.53 -0.25
C TYR A 245 36.06 2.27 -0.95
N ASN A 246 36.77 3.33 -1.34
CA ASN A 246 38.04 3.26 -2.09
C ASN A 246 37.99 2.37 -3.36
N GLY A 247 36.86 2.39 -4.06
CA GLY A 247 36.69 1.66 -5.33
C GLY A 247 36.28 0.19 -5.20
N GLU A 248 36.12 -0.31 -3.98
CA GLU A 248 35.70 -1.70 -3.70
C GLU A 248 34.38 -1.71 -2.94
N LEU A 249 33.58 -2.78 -3.11
CA LEU A 249 32.39 -3.01 -2.30
C LEU A 249 32.80 -3.31 -0.85
N THR A 250 32.08 -2.73 0.11
CA THR A 250 32.30 -3.07 1.52
C THR A 250 31.74 -4.46 1.82
N GLU A 251 32.20 -5.09 2.90
CA GLU A 251 31.91 -6.50 3.22
C GLU A 251 30.43 -6.87 3.11
N ARG A 252 29.54 -6.02 3.65
CA ARG A 252 28.09 -6.23 3.66
C ARG A 252 27.47 -6.27 2.26
N TYR A 253 28.12 -5.65 1.27
CA TYR A 253 27.59 -5.49 -0.09
C TYR A 253 28.33 -6.34 -1.13
N LYS A 254 29.28 -7.19 -0.72
CA LYS A 254 29.99 -8.10 -1.63
C LYS A 254 29.06 -9.04 -2.40
N TYR A 255 27.89 -9.38 -1.84
CA TYR A 255 26.87 -10.17 -2.53
C TYR A 255 26.41 -9.55 -3.86
N ILE A 256 26.58 -8.23 -4.06
CA ILE A 256 26.26 -7.55 -5.31
C ILE A 256 27.15 -8.06 -6.46
N GLU A 257 28.40 -8.42 -6.21
CA GLU A 257 29.27 -9.03 -7.22
C GLU A 257 28.75 -10.38 -7.68
N GLU A 258 28.31 -11.22 -6.72
CA GLU A 258 27.70 -12.51 -7.02
C GLU A 258 26.42 -12.33 -7.86
N LEU A 259 25.52 -11.45 -7.44
CA LEU A 259 24.29 -11.13 -8.18
C LEU A 259 24.54 -10.65 -9.61
N ARG A 260 25.62 -9.88 -9.83
CA ARG A 260 26.01 -9.40 -11.16
C ARG A 260 26.58 -10.51 -12.04
N SER A 261 27.23 -11.51 -11.46
CA SER A 261 27.79 -12.66 -12.17
C SER A 261 26.74 -13.68 -12.61
N THR A 262 25.58 -13.71 -11.93
CA THR A 262 24.45 -14.60 -12.22
C THR A 262 23.43 -14.06 -13.24
N LYS A 263 23.77 -12.98 -13.95
CA LYS A 263 23.00 -12.46 -15.10
C LYS A 263 23.52 -13.02 -16.42
#